data_AF-A0A963E8V9-F1
#
_entry.id   AF-A0A963E8V9-F1
#
_cell.length_a   1.000
_cell.length_b   1.000
_cell.length_c   1.000
_cell.angle_alpha   90.00
_cell.angle_beta   90.00
_cell.angle_gamma   90.00
#
_symmetry.space_group_name_H-M   'P 1'
#
loop_
_entity.id
_entity.type
_entity.pdbx_description
1 polymer ?
#
loop_
_entity_poly.entity_id
_entity_poly.type
_entity_poly.pdbx_seq_one_letter_code
_entity_poly.pdbx_strand_id
1 'polypeptide(L)'
;MTVTSKKLRIHLKIQQGIFIGLLLLLFALLGYLVLETRQQWDISQNSRNTLSQTSIDILQKMHDPVKVTAYAAQQHAQYGDVREIIHNFVQLYQRVKPDISLTFIDPVEQPQLAKEAGVKVNGEMVIQYQQRRVHLTTINEQAFTQSLIRLARPGERLIMSLEGHGERRLDGQANFDLGDFGKQLGVNGFVSQPLNLALIPNIPANTDILLIASPQVDLLPGVVDKLLEFIDEGGNLLWLVDQESLRGLLPLTEKLRLVLTPGIVIDPQAEQLKAPITFALGAIYGQHEITQGFNYITVFPFARQIAFSENNEWRTIPLVDVAPNGWVESASLEDAVRFDPEEDVSGPITVAVALTRQIENREQRIVVVGSGHFLANSYLGNGNNLDFGINVMNWLAGDEELVSIQPRATLDNQLRFSETTLSAIVILFLFIMPGLFLLSGVLIWRRRKRRK
;
A
#
# COMPACT_ATOMS: atom_id res chain seq x y z
N MET A 1 64.21 12.98 52.16
CA MET A 1 64.44 13.43 50.77
C MET A 1 64.98 12.26 49.96
N THR A 2 64.13 11.56 49.21
CA THR A 2 64.54 10.44 48.37
C THR A 2 65.17 10.96 47.07
N VAL A 3 66.49 10.82 46.95
CA VAL A 3 67.27 11.23 45.78
C VAL A 3 66.94 10.28 44.63
N THR A 4 65.98 10.67 43.79
CA THR A 4 65.68 9.96 42.54
C THR A 4 66.89 10.03 41.62
N SER A 5 67.50 8.88 41.34
CA SER A 5 68.69 8.81 40.48
C SER A 5 68.38 9.34 39.07
N LYS A 6 69.33 10.04 38.46
CA LYS A 6 69.19 10.66 37.12
C LYS A 6 68.74 9.64 36.06
N LYS A 7 69.15 8.37 36.19
CA LYS A 7 68.72 7.25 35.33
C LYS A 7 67.22 6.94 35.48
N LEU A 8 66.68 6.97 36.70
CA LEU A 8 65.26 6.70 36.95
C LEU A 8 64.36 7.79 36.35
N ARG A 9 64.78 9.06 36.40
CA ARG A 9 64.05 10.18 35.78
C ARG A 9 64.03 10.09 34.25
N ILE A 10 65.12 9.65 33.63
CA ILE A 10 65.19 9.45 32.18
C ILE A 10 64.29 8.28 31.77
N HIS A 11 64.31 7.18 32.53
CA HIS A 11 63.44 6.02 32.26
C HIS A 11 61.95 6.37 32.36
N LEU A 12 61.56 7.15 33.39
CA LEU A 12 60.19 7.65 33.55
C LEU A 12 59.78 8.60 32.42
N LYS A 13 60.67 9.49 31.96
CA LYS A 13 60.38 10.37 30.81
C LYS A 13 60.23 9.60 29.50
N ILE A 14 61.02 8.55 29.28
CA ILE A 14 60.88 7.67 28.11
C ILE A 14 59.57 6.90 28.18
N GLN A 15 59.23 6.32 29.33
CA GLN A 15 57.93 5.65 29.52
C GLN A 15 56.74 6.60 29.31
N GLN A 16 56.81 7.82 29.83
CA GLN A 16 55.79 8.84 29.61
C GLN A 16 55.70 9.25 28.13
N GLY A 17 56.83 9.40 27.44
CA GLY A 17 56.86 9.72 26.01
C GLY A 17 56.26 8.60 25.15
N ILE A 18 56.62 7.34 25.43
CA ILE A 18 56.04 6.16 24.75
C ILE A 18 54.54 6.08 25.03
N PHE A 19 54.12 6.30 26.27
CA PHE A 19 52.70 6.30 26.64
C PHE A 19 51.91 7.38 25.89
N ILE A 20 52.42 8.63 25.85
CA ILE A 20 51.77 9.73 25.10
C ILE A 20 51.74 9.41 23.60
N GLY A 21 52.82 8.86 23.04
CA GLY A 21 52.87 8.45 21.65
C GLY A 21 51.83 7.38 21.29
N LEU A 22 51.73 6.33 22.11
CA LEU A 22 50.71 5.29 21.95
C LEU A 22 49.29 5.82 22.13
N LEU A 23 49.09 6.76 23.06
CA LEU A 23 47.79 7.40 23.28
C LEU A 23 47.35 8.23 22.08
N LEU A 24 48.26 9.03 21.51
CA LEU A 24 47.98 9.80 20.29
C LEU A 24 47.70 8.89 19.09
N LEU A 25 48.46 7.81 18.96
CA LEU A 25 48.23 6.78 17.93
C LEU A 25 46.84 6.17 18.08
N LEU A 26 46.44 5.81 19.32
CA LEU A 26 45.11 5.28 19.61
C LEU A 26 44.00 6.27 19.21
N PHE A 27 44.15 7.56 19.57
CA PHE A 27 43.17 8.58 19.18
C PHE A 27 43.10 8.79 17.67
N ALA A 28 44.24 8.75 16.98
CA ALA A 28 44.26 8.84 15.51
C ALA A 28 43.58 7.62 14.87
N LEU A 29 43.82 6.42 15.40
CA LEU A 29 43.24 5.17 14.90
C LEU A 29 41.74 5.09 15.19
N LEU A 30 41.31 5.53 16.37
CA LEU A 30 39.88 5.70 16.71
C LEU A 30 39.22 6.74 15.80
N GLY A 31 39.87 7.89 15.56
CA GLY A 31 39.37 8.91 14.65
C GLY A 31 39.22 8.40 13.21
N TYR A 32 40.21 7.64 12.74
CA TYR A 32 40.17 6.99 11.42
C TYR A 32 39.02 5.98 11.33
N LEU A 33 38.85 5.14 12.36
CA LEU A 33 37.77 4.14 12.42
C LEU A 33 36.38 4.80 12.48
N VAL A 34 36.25 5.95 13.15
CA VAL A 34 35.00 6.75 13.16
C VAL A 34 34.71 7.37 11.79
N LEU A 35 35.72 7.75 11.02
CA LEU A 35 35.55 8.35 9.69
C LEU A 35 35.23 7.30 8.62
N GLU A 36 35.82 6.11 8.70
CA GLU A 36 35.65 5.05 7.69
C GLU A 36 34.44 4.15 7.98
N THR A 37 34.15 3.86 9.25
CA THR A 37 33.04 2.97 9.65
C THR A 37 31.89 3.75 10.29
N ARG A 38 30.89 4.14 9.48
CA ARG A 38 29.59 4.62 9.98
C ARG A 38 28.68 3.45 10.34
N GLN A 39 29.03 2.71 11.39
CA GLN A 39 28.15 1.65 11.89
C GLN A 39 27.16 2.25 12.89
N GLN A 40 25.87 2.12 12.60
CA GLN A 40 24.78 2.59 13.47
C GLN A 40 23.98 1.39 13.95
N TRP A 41 23.67 1.36 15.24
CA TRP A 41 22.79 0.36 15.83
C TRP A 41 21.43 1.00 16.08
N ASP A 42 20.39 0.39 15.54
CA ASP A 42 19.02 0.80 15.81
C ASP A 42 18.57 0.17 17.13
N ILE A 43 18.52 0.97 18.18
CA ILE A 43 18.10 0.56 19.53
C ILE A 43 16.57 0.76 19.70
N SER A 44 15.86 1.20 18.66
CA SER A 44 14.42 1.42 18.75
C SER A 44 13.65 0.10 18.83
N GLN A 45 12.61 0.07 19.66
CA GLN A 45 11.82 -1.13 19.95
C GLN A 45 11.22 -1.80 18.68
N ASN A 46 10.99 -1.03 17.62
CA ASN A 46 10.41 -1.50 16.35
C ASN A 46 11.34 -1.34 15.13
N SER A 47 12.65 -1.15 15.34
CA SER A 47 13.59 -0.89 14.24
C SER A 47 13.15 0.27 13.32
N ARG A 48 12.62 1.36 13.90
CA ARG A 48 12.05 2.51 13.18
C ARG A 48 13.08 3.29 12.37
N ASN A 49 14.37 3.13 12.66
CA ASN A 49 15.47 3.80 11.96
C ASN A 49 16.17 2.85 10.97
N THR A 50 15.58 1.69 10.70
CA THR A 50 16.12 0.68 9.78
C THR A 50 15.04 0.29 8.78
N LEU A 51 15.36 0.42 7.50
CA LEU A 51 14.48 0.00 6.41
C LEU A 51 14.19 -1.50 6.49
N SER A 52 13.00 -1.90 6.05
CA SER A 52 12.64 -3.30 5.83
C SER A 52 13.49 -3.90 4.71
N GLN A 53 13.61 -5.24 4.72
CA GLN A 53 14.34 -5.97 3.69
C GLN A 53 13.74 -5.69 2.29
N THR A 54 12.41 -5.63 2.19
CA THR A 54 11.69 -5.28 0.95
C THR A 54 12.13 -3.93 0.39
N SER A 55 12.20 -2.89 1.24
CA SER A 55 12.67 -1.57 0.82
C SER A 55 14.10 -1.59 0.31
N ILE A 56 14.98 -2.37 0.96
CA ILE A 56 16.38 -2.54 0.55
C ILE A 56 16.46 -3.24 -0.81
N ASP A 57 15.74 -4.35 -0.99
CA ASP A 57 15.78 -5.16 -2.21
C ASP A 57 15.31 -4.34 -3.43
N ILE A 58 14.28 -3.52 -3.28
CA ILE A 58 13.77 -2.65 -4.34
C ILE A 58 14.77 -1.56 -4.69
N LEU A 59 15.36 -0.91 -3.68
CA LEU A 59 16.40 0.10 -3.92
C LEU A 59 17.61 -0.48 -4.66
N GLN A 60 17.98 -1.74 -4.39
CA GLN A 60 19.07 -2.42 -5.09
C GLN A 60 18.72 -2.75 -6.55
N LYS A 61 17.45 -3.02 -6.86
CA LYS A 61 16.97 -3.24 -8.24
C LYS A 61 16.86 -1.94 -9.06
N MET A 62 16.79 -0.78 -8.41
CA MET A 62 16.71 0.54 -9.06
C MET A 62 18.11 1.06 -9.42
N HIS A 63 18.47 1.01 -10.69
CA HIS A 63 19.81 1.41 -11.15
C HIS A 63 19.95 2.93 -11.40
N ASP A 64 18.90 3.58 -11.92
CA ASP A 64 18.89 5.02 -12.18
C ASP A 64 18.74 5.90 -10.91
N PRO A 65 19.06 7.20 -10.98
CA PRO A 65 18.87 8.13 -9.87
C PRO A 65 17.38 8.41 -9.60
N VAL A 66 17.02 8.51 -8.32
CA VAL A 66 15.66 8.88 -7.86
C VAL A 66 15.68 10.32 -7.38
N LYS A 67 14.77 11.16 -7.88
CA LYS A 67 14.61 12.54 -7.44
C LYS A 67 13.38 12.66 -6.55
N VAL A 68 13.56 13.12 -5.32
CA VAL A 68 12.48 13.41 -4.37
C VAL A 68 12.38 14.92 -4.21
N THR A 69 11.23 15.48 -4.55
CA THR A 69 10.93 16.91 -4.36
C THR A 69 9.85 17.06 -3.31
N ALA A 70 10.20 17.63 -2.16
CA ALA A 70 9.31 17.83 -1.04
C ALA A 70 8.77 19.27 -1.05
N TYR A 71 7.46 19.41 -1.13
CA TYR A 71 6.78 20.70 -1.12
C TYR A 71 6.35 21.00 0.32
N ALA A 72 7.24 21.64 1.06
CA ALA A 72 7.06 21.89 2.49
C ALA A 72 7.48 23.33 2.86
N ALA A 73 6.56 24.07 3.45
CA ALA A 73 6.85 25.40 3.99
C ALA A 73 7.86 25.34 5.16
N GLN A 74 8.73 26.35 5.28
CA GLN A 74 9.86 26.34 6.20
C GLN A 74 9.48 26.39 7.70
N GLN A 75 8.29 26.89 8.04
CA GLN A 75 7.73 26.84 9.39
C GLN A 75 6.22 26.61 9.31
N HIS A 76 5.73 25.49 9.85
CA HIS A 76 4.30 25.26 10.02
C HIS A 76 3.93 25.40 11.50
N ALA A 77 2.93 26.25 11.78
CA ALA A 77 2.53 26.62 13.14
C ALA A 77 2.00 25.47 14.03
N GLN A 78 1.84 24.25 13.48
CA GLN A 78 1.16 23.14 14.15
C GLN A 78 1.94 21.80 14.19
N TYR A 79 2.97 21.62 13.33
CA TYR A 79 3.66 20.32 13.15
C TYR A 79 5.18 20.35 13.34
N GLY A 80 5.77 21.50 13.70
CA GLY A 80 7.23 21.65 13.77
C GLY A 80 7.87 21.74 12.38
N ASP A 81 9.15 21.38 12.27
CA ASP A 81 9.92 21.43 11.02
C ASP A 81 9.62 20.18 10.17
N VAL A 82 8.57 20.25 9.35
CA VAL A 82 8.20 19.17 8.41
C VAL A 82 9.37 18.84 7.46
N ARG A 83 10.23 19.81 7.15
CA ARG A 83 11.43 19.56 6.34
C ARG A 83 12.41 18.66 7.06
N GLU A 84 12.59 18.83 8.37
CA GLU A 84 13.44 17.96 9.19
C GLU A 84 12.92 16.52 9.22
N ILE A 85 11.60 16.33 9.36
CA ILE A 85 10.97 15.00 9.32
C ILE A 85 11.22 14.31 7.98
N ILE A 86 10.97 15.01 6.87
CA ILE A 86 11.19 14.50 5.51
C ILE A 86 12.67 14.21 5.27
N HIS A 87 13.55 15.12 5.68
CA HIS A 87 14.99 14.96 5.56
C HIS A 87 15.46 13.68 6.26
N ASN A 88 15.10 13.52 7.54
CA ASN A 88 15.48 12.36 8.33
C ASN A 88 14.92 11.06 7.75
N PHE A 89 13.70 11.10 7.21
CA PHE A 89 13.06 9.95 6.56
C PHE A 89 13.77 9.54 5.25
N VAL A 90 13.99 10.48 4.33
CA VAL A 90 14.64 10.20 3.04
C VAL A 90 16.12 9.84 3.22
N GLN A 91 16.76 10.36 4.27
CA GLN A 91 18.13 9.99 4.61
C GLN A 91 18.27 8.48 4.89
N LEU A 92 17.23 7.80 5.38
CA LEU A 92 17.25 6.34 5.56
C LEU A 92 17.43 5.62 4.22
N TYR A 93 16.75 6.10 3.16
CA TYR A 93 16.86 5.55 1.81
C TYR A 93 18.18 5.91 1.14
N GLN A 94 18.67 7.15 1.35
CA GLN A 94 19.97 7.61 0.83
C GLN A 94 21.15 6.77 1.35
N ARG A 95 21.03 6.15 2.54
CA ARG A 95 22.07 5.26 3.09
C ARG A 95 22.24 3.98 2.26
N VAL A 96 21.14 3.47 1.70
CA VAL A 96 21.14 2.26 0.87
C VAL A 96 21.42 2.60 -0.58
N LYS A 97 20.84 3.71 -1.06
CA LYS A 97 20.95 4.19 -2.44
C LYS A 97 21.42 5.67 -2.44
N PRO A 98 22.73 5.94 -2.55
CA PRO A 98 23.28 7.31 -2.43
C PRO A 98 22.85 8.28 -3.54
N ASP A 99 22.36 7.78 -4.66
CA ASP A 99 21.89 8.56 -5.81
C ASP A 99 20.41 8.99 -5.72
N ILE A 100 19.83 8.95 -4.52
CA ILE A 100 18.56 9.62 -4.21
C ILE A 100 18.82 11.09 -3.88
N SER A 101 18.30 12.01 -4.68
CA SER A 101 18.39 13.46 -4.41
C SER A 101 17.13 13.99 -3.73
N LEU A 102 17.28 14.76 -2.64
CA LEU A 102 16.17 15.43 -1.96
C LEU A 102 16.25 16.95 -2.18
N THR A 103 15.18 17.54 -2.72
CA THR A 103 15.02 18.98 -2.92
C THR A 103 13.79 19.48 -2.18
N PHE A 104 13.91 20.60 -1.48
CA PHE A 104 12.77 21.27 -0.85
C PHE A 104 12.31 22.46 -1.69
N ILE A 105 11.00 22.55 -1.90
CA ILE A 105 10.34 23.70 -2.52
C ILE A 105 9.33 24.25 -1.50
N ASP A 106 9.37 25.56 -1.25
CA ASP A 106 8.35 26.20 -0.44
C ASP A 106 7.13 26.54 -1.32
N PRO A 107 5.96 25.93 -1.10
CA PRO A 107 4.77 26.22 -1.91
C PRO A 107 4.24 27.65 -1.70
N VAL A 108 4.61 28.33 -0.60
CA VAL A 108 4.24 29.73 -0.33
C VAL A 108 5.14 30.68 -1.12
N GLU A 109 6.45 30.43 -1.14
CA GLU A 109 7.40 31.28 -1.88
C GLU A 109 7.38 31.01 -3.39
N GLN A 110 7.14 29.76 -3.79
CA GLN A 110 7.19 29.30 -5.19
C GLN A 110 5.87 28.61 -5.62
N PRO A 111 4.73 29.34 -5.64
CA PRO A 111 3.42 28.77 -5.93
C PRO A 111 3.31 28.22 -7.36
N GLN A 112 4.08 28.76 -8.30
CA GLN A 112 4.04 28.34 -9.70
C GLN A 112 4.59 26.91 -9.88
N LEU A 113 5.72 26.58 -9.23
CA LEU A 113 6.29 25.23 -9.26
C LEU A 113 5.41 24.20 -8.55
N ALA A 114 4.74 24.59 -7.47
CA ALA A 114 3.77 23.74 -6.78
C ALA A 114 2.55 23.44 -7.65
N LYS A 115 2.04 24.46 -8.37
CA LYS A 115 0.89 24.31 -9.27
C LYS A 115 1.21 23.47 -10.50
N GLU A 116 2.37 23.66 -11.12
CA GLU A 116 2.85 22.85 -12.26
C GLU A 116 3.07 21.38 -11.88
N ALA A 117 3.52 21.13 -10.65
CA ALA A 117 3.63 19.78 -10.12
C ALA A 117 2.28 19.18 -9.74
N GLY A 118 1.20 19.97 -9.58
CA GLY A 118 -0.12 19.46 -9.20
C GLY A 118 -0.25 19.16 -7.70
N VAL A 119 0.60 19.76 -6.87
CA VAL A 119 0.64 19.58 -5.42
C VAL A 119 -0.59 20.23 -4.78
N LYS A 120 -1.25 19.49 -3.86
CA LYS A 120 -2.49 19.94 -3.22
C LYS A 120 -2.33 20.19 -1.72
N VAL A 121 -1.35 19.55 -1.08
CA VAL A 121 -1.19 19.58 0.37
C VAL A 121 0.23 20.00 0.75
N ASN A 122 0.38 20.77 1.82
CA ASN A 122 1.70 21.07 2.36
C ASN A 122 2.33 19.83 3.02
N GLY A 123 3.58 19.53 2.70
CA GLY A 123 4.28 18.29 3.11
C GLY A 123 4.18 17.15 2.09
N GLU A 124 3.59 17.39 0.92
CA GLU A 124 3.52 16.42 -0.17
C GLU A 124 4.90 16.23 -0.84
N MET A 125 5.26 14.99 -1.13
CA MET A 125 6.49 14.63 -1.84
C MET A 125 6.17 14.12 -3.25
N VAL A 126 6.90 14.63 -4.24
CA VAL A 126 6.87 14.12 -5.61
C VAL A 126 8.15 13.31 -5.83
N ILE A 127 7.99 12.01 -6.10
CA ILE A 127 9.09 11.09 -6.34
C ILE A 127 9.15 10.84 -7.84
N GLN A 128 10.31 11.10 -8.44
CA GLN A 128 10.57 10.92 -9.85
C GLN A 128 11.68 9.90 -10.07
N TYR A 129 11.45 8.99 -11.01
CA TYR A 129 12.42 8.01 -11.48
C TYR A 129 12.28 7.88 -12.99
N GLN A 130 13.38 8.05 -13.73
CA GLN A 130 13.35 8.15 -15.19
C GLN A 130 12.33 9.22 -15.65
N GLN A 131 11.37 8.85 -16.49
CA GLN A 131 10.30 9.73 -17.00
C GLN A 131 9.00 9.68 -16.16
N ARG A 132 8.99 8.88 -15.08
CA ARG A 132 7.78 8.64 -14.28
C ARG A 132 7.83 9.43 -12.97
N ARG A 133 6.67 9.85 -12.50
CA ARG A 133 6.50 10.59 -11.24
C ARG A 133 5.31 10.07 -10.45
N VAL A 134 5.43 10.07 -9.12
CA VAL A 134 4.39 9.65 -8.18
C VAL A 134 4.28 10.67 -7.06
N HIS A 135 3.04 10.95 -6.64
CA HIS A 135 2.71 11.85 -5.55
C HIS A 135 2.54 11.08 -4.24
N LEU A 136 3.08 11.62 -3.16
CA LEU A 136 3.01 11.02 -1.85
C LEU A 136 2.61 12.06 -0.81
N THR A 137 1.43 11.88 -0.22
CA THR A 137 0.86 12.79 0.77
C THR A 137 1.17 12.37 2.21
N THR A 138 1.57 11.12 2.43
CA THR A 138 1.88 10.57 3.76
C THR A 138 3.34 10.16 3.85
N ILE A 139 4.00 10.54 4.95
CA ILE A 139 5.42 10.24 5.19
C ILE A 139 5.49 8.95 6.02
N ASN A 140 5.50 7.80 5.34
CA ASN A 140 5.75 6.50 5.96
C ASN A 140 6.45 5.55 4.99
N GLU A 141 7.10 4.51 5.52
CA GLU A 141 7.91 3.56 4.72
C GLU A 141 7.06 2.81 3.70
N GLN A 142 5.85 2.40 4.07
CA GLN A 142 4.96 1.64 3.20
C GLN A 142 4.63 2.41 1.93
N ALA A 143 4.10 3.62 2.08
CA ALA A 143 3.64 4.43 0.97
C ALA A 143 4.82 4.90 0.08
N PHE A 144 5.97 5.19 0.69
CA PHE A 144 7.18 5.56 -0.06
C PHE A 144 7.75 4.36 -0.83
N THR A 145 7.89 3.20 -0.19
CA THR A 145 8.43 2.00 -0.84
C THR A 145 7.51 1.50 -1.94
N GLN A 146 6.19 1.48 -1.73
CA GLN A 146 5.24 1.17 -2.81
C GLN A 146 5.39 2.12 -4.00
N SER A 147 5.62 3.41 -3.74
CA SER A 147 5.87 4.39 -4.79
C SER A 147 7.15 4.10 -5.56
N LEU A 148 8.23 3.72 -4.86
CA LEU A 148 9.47 3.29 -5.49
C LEU A 148 9.30 2.03 -6.32
N ILE A 149 8.55 1.03 -5.84
CA ILE A 149 8.31 -0.18 -6.63
C ILE A 149 7.58 0.15 -7.92
N ARG A 150 6.50 0.95 -7.86
CA ARG A 150 5.77 1.40 -9.05
C ARG A 150 6.68 2.09 -10.06
N LEU A 151 7.59 2.93 -9.55
CA LEU A 151 8.56 3.66 -10.37
C LEU A 151 9.63 2.74 -10.97
N ALA A 152 10.12 1.76 -10.20
CA ALA A 152 11.17 0.82 -10.59
C ALA A 152 10.78 -0.17 -11.70
N ARG A 153 9.47 -0.36 -11.93
CA ARG A 153 8.95 -1.33 -12.91
C ARG A 153 9.44 -0.99 -14.34
N PRO A 154 10.11 -1.91 -15.05
CA PRO A 154 10.39 -1.74 -16.47
C PRO A 154 9.12 -1.98 -17.30
N GLY A 155 8.74 -1.02 -18.13
CA GLY A 155 7.60 -1.17 -19.06
C GLY A 155 6.25 -0.76 -18.48
N GLU A 156 5.29 -0.53 -19.37
CA GLU A 156 3.89 -0.31 -19.05
C GLU A 156 3.17 -1.67 -19.09
N ARG A 157 2.26 -1.93 -18.14
CA ARG A 157 1.45 -3.15 -18.17
C ARG A 157 0.28 -2.97 -19.14
N LEU A 158 0.19 -3.80 -20.16
CA LEU A 158 -0.81 -3.67 -21.21
C LEU A 158 -2.11 -4.38 -20.81
N ILE A 159 -3.17 -3.60 -20.68
CA ILE A 159 -4.54 -4.08 -20.47
C ILE A 159 -5.25 -4.02 -21.82
N MET A 160 -5.71 -5.17 -22.31
CA MET A 160 -6.64 -5.21 -23.44
C MET A 160 -8.06 -5.23 -22.88
N SER A 161 -8.85 -4.20 -23.19
CA SER A 161 -10.27 -4.14 -22.81
C SER A 161 -11.12 -4.63 -23.95
N LEU A 162 -11.92 -5.68 -23.74
CA LEU A 162 -12.85 -6.16 -24.76
C LEU A 162 -13.85 -5.06 -25.13
N GLU A 163 -14.07 -4.86 -26.43
CA GLU A 163 -15.04 -3.91 -26.97
C GLU A 163 -15.79 -4.50 -28.17
N GLY A 164 -16.96 -3.92 -28.47
CA GLY A 164 -17.78 -4.22 -29.64
C GLY A 164 -19.18 -4.73 -29.29
N HIS A 165 -19.45 -5.03 -28.02
CA HIS A 165 -20.71 -5.58 -27.53
C HIS A 165 -21.33 -4.74 -26.41
N GLY A 166 -20.94 -3.46 -26.28
CA GLY A 166 -21.47 -2.53 -25.29
C GLY A 166 -20.80 -2.59 -23.92
N GLU A 167 -19.64 -3.23 -23.82
CA GLU A 167 -18.82 -3.30 -22.61
C GLU A 167 -18.50 -1.90 -22.06
N ARG A 168 -18.31 -1.83 -20.74
CA ARG A 168 -17.88 -0.58 -20.09
C ARG A 168 -16.45 -0.25 -20.48
N ARG A 169 -16.21 1.01 -20.85
CA ARG A 169 -14.91 1.43 -21.39
C ARG A 169 -14.00 2.05 -20.33
N LEU A 170 -12.70 1.71 -20.38
CA LEU A 170 -11.66 2.31 -19.51
C LEU A 170 -11.32 3.77 -19.88
N ASP A 171 -11.68 4.22 -21.08
CA ASP A 171 -11.55 5.61 -21.54
C ASP A 171 -12.92 6.33 -21.63
N GLY A 172 -14.00 5.64 -21.26
CA GLY A 172 -15.37 6.13 -21.37
C GLY A 172 -15.75 7.14 -20.27
N GLN A 173 -16.56 8.13 -20.63
CA GLN A 173 -16.96 9.21 -19.72
C GLN A 173 -18.37 9.01 -19.14
N ALA A 174 -19.14 8.02 -19.61
CA ALA A 174 -20.49 7.82 -19.13
C ALA A 174 -20.49 7.32 -17.68
N ASN A 175 -21.59 7.52 -16.96
CA ASN A 175 -21.69 7.10 -15.55
C ASN A 175 -21.46 5.59 -15.36
N PHE A 176 -21.86 4.79 -16.34
CA PHE A 176 -21.69 3.33 -16.32
C PHE A 176 -20.30 2.88 -16.82
N ASP A 177 -19.51 3.74 -17.43
CA ASP A 177 -18.16 3.42 -17.91
C ASP A 177 -17.14 3.36 -16.75
N LEU A 178 -15.93 2.90 -17.07
CA LEU A 178 -14.81 2.76 -16.12
C LEU A 178 -13.74 3.85 -16.29
N GLY A 179 -14.07 4.99 -16.91
CA GLY A 179 -13.11 6.05 -17.26
C GLY A 179 -12.25 6.57 -16.12
N ASP A 180 -12.85 6.82 -14.96
CA ASP A 180 -12.13 7.31 -13.79
C ASP A 180 -11.21 6.23 -13.21
N PHE A 181 -11.62 4.95 -13.28
CA PHE A 181 -10.75 3.84 -12.94
C PHE A 181 -9.59 3.72 -13.93
N GLY A 182 -9.84 3.84 -15.23
CA GLY A 182 -8.81 3.85 -16.28
C GLY A 182 -7.77 4.96 -16.11
N LYS A 183 -8.19 6.17 -15.70
CA LYS A 183 -7.26 7.25 -15.33
C LYS A 183 -6.35 6.85 -14.16
N GLN A 184 -6.92 6.22 -13.13
CA GLN A 184 -6.13 5.74 -11.98
C GLN A 184 -5.18 4.61 -12.37
N LEU A 185 -5.58 3.71 -13.28
CA LEU A 185 -4.71 2.70 -13.84
C LEU A 185 -3.52 3.32 -14.60
N GLY A 186 -3.77 4.37 -15.39
CA GLY A 186 -2.71 5.15 -16.04
C GLY A 186 -1.70 5.74 -15.06
N VAL A 187 -2.18 6.34 -13.97
CA VAL A 187 -1.31 6.84 -12.88
C VAL A 187 -0.51 5.71 -12.22
N ASN A 188 -1.06 4.50 -12.18
CA ASN A 188 -0.42 3.30 -11.61
C ASN A 188 0.46 2.53 -12.61
N GLY A 189 0.71 3.07 -13.80
CA GLY A 189 1.66 2.49 -14.78
C GLY A 189 1.07 1.41 -15.69
N PHE A 190 -0.26 1.32 -15.76
CA PHE A 190 -0.96 0.50 -16.73
C PHE A 190 -1.30 1.31 -17.98
N VAL A 191 -1.22 0.68 -19.14
CA VAL A 191 -1.73 1.22 -20.40
C VAL A 191 -2.87 0.36 -20.88
N SER A 192 -4.01 0.99 -21.16
CA SER A 192 -5.19 0.30 -21.67
C SER A 192 -5.33 0.52 -23.17
N GLN A 193 -5.71 -0.53 -23.89
CA GLN A 193 -6.05 -0.50 -25.31
C GLN A 193 -7.36 -1.24 -25.55
N PRO A 194 -8.24 -0.71 -26.43
CA PRO A 194 -9.46 -1.39 -26.80
C PRO A 194 -9.15 -2.59 -27.71
N LEU A 195 -9.89 -3.68 -27.51
CA LEU A 195 -9.75 -4.93 -28.25
C LEU A 195 -11.10 -5.36 -28.80
N ASN A 196 -11.27 -5.22 -30.12
CA ASN A 196 -12.45 -5.74 -30.81
C ASN A 196 -12.12 -7.04 -31.54
N LEU A 197 -12.53 -8.17 -30.95
CA LEU A 197 -12.28 -9.51 -31.46
C LEU A 197 -13.13 -9.91 -32.68
N ALA A 198 -14.11 -9.09 -33.07
CA ALA A 198 -14.79 -9.24 -34.35
C ALA A 198 -13.92 -8.73 -35.51
N LEU A 199 -12.97 -7.83 -35.24
CA LEU A 199 -12.08 -7.24 -36.25
C LEU A 199 -10.66 -7.84 -36.21
N ILE A 200 -10.19 -8.23 -35.04
CA ILE A 200 -8.84 -8.75 -34.82
C ILE A 200 -8.90 -10.28 -34.68
N PRO A 201 -8.02 -11.03 -35.37
CA PRO A 201 -8.06 -12.49 -35.34
C PRO A 201 -7.73 -13.04 -33.96
N ASN A 202 -6.66 -12.58 -33.31
CA ASN A 202 -6.15 -13.12 -32.06
C ASN A 202 -5.85 -12.01 -31.04
N ILE A 203 -5.87 -12.35 -29.76
CA ILE A 203 -5.41 -11.46 -28.68
C ILE A 203 -3.88 -11.32 -28.80
N PRO A 204 -3.31 -10.10 -28.83
CA PRO A 204 -1.87 -9.93 -28.94
C PRO A 204 -1.08 -10.58 -27.80
N ALA A 205 0.02 -11.24 -28.13
CA ALA A 205 0.84 -12.01 -27.17
C ALA A 205 1.48 -11.16 -26.06
N ASN A 206 1.58 -9.84 -26.24
CA ASN A 206 2.08 -8.89 -25.25
C ASN A 206 0.97 -8.37 -24.30
N THR A 207 -0.22 -8.97 -24.30
CA THR A 207 -1.30 -8.63 -23.38
C THR A 207 -0.98 -9.18 -21.99
N ASP A 208 -0.78 -8.30 -21.00
CA ASP A 208 -0.59 -8.72 -19.61
C ASP A 208 -1.92 -9.13 -18.97
N ILE A 209 -2.99 -8.38 -19.25
CA ILE A 209 -4.32 -8.57 -18.66
C ILE A 209 -5.40 -8.33 -19.72
N LEU A 210 -6.34 -9.27 -19.83
CA LEU A 210 -7.59 -9.08 -20.55
C LEU A 210 -8.67 -8.59 -19.57
N LEU A 211 -9.41 -7.55 -19.94
CA LEU A 211 -10.57 -7.06 -19.19
C LEU A 211 -11.85 -7.34 -19.98
N ILE A 212 -12.79 -8.04 -19.36
CA ILE A 212 -14.16 -8.20 -19.84
C ILE A 212 -15.09 -7.47 -18.87
N ALA A 213 -15.63 -6.32 -19.30
CA ALA A 213 -16.43 -5.44 -18.45
C ALA A 213 -17.92 -5.47 -18.81
N SER A 214 -18.58 -6.59 -18.48
CA SER A 214 -20.02 -6.85 -18.66
C SER A 214 -20.58 -6.43 -20.04
N PRO A 215 -20.42 -7.29 -21.07
CA PRO A 215 -21.06 -7.10 -22.36
C PRO A 215 -22.57 -6.87 -22.24
N GLN A 216 -23.15 -6.13 -23.18
CA GLN A 216 -24.58 -5.78 -23.20
C GLN A 216 -25.36 -6.57 -24.26
N VAL A 217 -24.66 -7.14 -25.23
CA VAL A 217 -25.22 -8.06 -26.24
C VAL A 217 -24.42 -9.36 -26.27
N ASP A 218 -25.05 -10.42 -26.77
CA ASP A 218 -24.43 -11.74 -26.82
C ASP A 218 -23.19 -11.73 -27.72
N LEU A 219 -22.10 -12.30 -27.21
CA LEU A 219 -20.87 -12.49 -27.97
C LEU A 219 -21.09 -13.58 -29.01
N LEU A 220 -20.51 -13.36 -30.20
CA LEU A 220 -20.49 -14.37 -31.25
C LEU A 220 -19.67 -15.58 -30.79
N PRO A 221 -20.05 -16.83 -31.17
CA PRO A 221 -19.32 -18.04 -30.76
C PRO A 221 -17.82 -17.96 -31.08
N GLY A 222 -17.46 -17.48 -32.27
CA GLY A 222 -16.05 -17.32 -32.66
C GLY A 222 -15.27 -16.26 -31.86
N VAL A 223 -15.95 -15.34 -31.16
CA VAL A 223 -15.30 -14.46 -30.18
C VAL A 223 -15.07 -15.22 -28.88
N VAL A 224 -16.06 -15.98 -28.42
CA VAL A 224 -15.96 -16.80 -27.20
C VAL A 224 -14.84 -17.83 -27.33
N ASP A 225 -14.72 -18.49 -28.49
CA ASP A 225 -13.63 -19.46 -28.76
C ASP A 225 -12.24 -18.83 -28.57
N LYS A 226 -12.03 -17.59 -29.05
CA LYS A 226 -10.77 -16.86 -28.87
C LYS A 226 -10.50 -16.50 -27.41
N LEU A 227 -11.55 -16.18 -26.64
CA LEU A 227 -11.42 -15.94 -25.20
C LEU A 227 -11.00 -17.22 -24.49
N LEU A 228 -11.61 -18.36 -24.83
CA LEU A 228 -11.24 -19.66 -24.26
C LEU A 228 -9.80 -20.06 -24.61
N GLU A 229 -9.37 -19.84 -25.85
CA GLU A 229 -7.99 -20.07 -26.30
C GLU A 229 -6.99 -19.23 -25.48
N PHE A 230 -7.26 -17.94 -25.28
CA PHE A 230 -6.41 -17.09 -24.43
C PHE A 230 -6.30 -17.59 -22.98
N ILE A 231 -7.40 -18.10 -22.42
CA ILE A 231 -7.37 -18.71 -21.08
C ILE A 231 -6.59 -20.03 -21.09
N ASP A 232 -6.68 -20.84 -22.14
CA ASP A 232 -5.90 -22.07 -22.29
C ASP A 232 -4.40 -21.82 -22.42
N GLU A 233 -4.03 -20.77 -23.16
CA GLU A 233 -2.64 -20.39 -23.28
C GLU A 233 -2.08 -19.94 -21.93
N GLY A 234 -2.90 -19.40 -21.03
CA GLY A 234 -2.49 -18.96 -19.69
C GLY A 234 -2.54 -17.45 -19.50
N GLY A 235 -3.36 -16.75 -20.28
CA GLY A 235 -3.58 -15.32 -20.15
C GLY A 235 -4.31 -14.93 -18.87
N ASN A 236 -3.97 -13.77 -18.30
CA ASN A 236 -4.62 -13.27 -17.09
C ASN A 236 -5.90 -12.50 -17.43
N LEU A 237 -6.93 -12.65 -16.59
CA LEU A 237 -8.26 -12.12 -16.85
C LEU A 237 -8.81 -11.37 -15.63
N LEU A 238 -9.29 -10.15 -15.85
CA LEU A 238 -10.30 -9.52 -14.98
C LEU A 238 -11.67 -9.63 -15.67
N TRP A 239 -12.58 -10.38 -15.06
CA TRP A 239 -13.95 -10.49 -15.55
C TRP A 239 -14.93 -9.84 -14.59
N LEU A 240 -15.52 -8.73 -15.04
CA LEU A 240 -16.61 -8.07 -14.35
C LEU A 240 -17.94 -8.52 -14.94
N VAL A 241 -18.78 -9.13 -14.13
CA VAL A 241 -20.03 -9.74 -14.57
C VAL A 241 -21.20 -9.23 -13.75
N ASP A 242 -22.15 -8.59 -14.44
CA ASP A 242 -23.39 -8.13 -13.84
C ASP A 242 -24.40 -9.27 -13.67
N GLN A 243 -25.51 -8.99 -12.98
CA GLN A 243 -26.54 -9.96 -12.58
C GLN A 243 -27.10 -10.83 -13.72
N GLU A 244 -27.45 -10.31 -14.91
CA GLU A 244 -27.97 -11.12 -16.03
C GLU A 244 -27.84 -10.38 -17.37
N SER A 245 -27.75 -11.02 -18.54
CA SER A 245 -27.41 -12.41 -18.88
C SER A 245 -25.89 -12.58 -19.00
N LEU A 246 -25.36 -13.82 -19.08
CA LEU A 246 -23.94 -14.07 -19.34
C LEU A 246 -23.48 -13.68 -20.76
N ARG A 247 -24.39 -13.28 -21.65
CA ARG A 247 -24.07 -12.78 -23.00
C ARG A 247 -23.19 -13.71 -23.83
N GLY A 248 -23.46 -15.02 -23.75
CA GLY A 248 -22.68 -16.04 -24.46
C GLY A 248 -21.41 -16.50 -23.74
N LEU A 249 -21.10 -15.98 -22.54
CA LEU A 249 -19.93 -16.37 -21.74
C LEU A 249 -20.16 -17.59 -20.84
N LEU A 250 -21.24 -18.35 -21.02
CA LEU A 250 -21.45 -19.63 -20.31
C LEU A 250 -20.28 -20.62 -20.52
N PRO A 251 -19.70 -20.78 -21.73
CA PRO A 251 -18.51 -21.62 -21.88
C PRO A 251 -17.31 -21.15 -21.04
N LEU A 252 -17.20 -19.83 -20.78
CA LEU A 252 -16.15 -19.28 -19.92
C LEU A 252 -16.41 -19.61 -18.44
N THR A 253 -17.66 -19.59 -17.96
CA THR A 253 -17.95 -20.03 -16.58
C THR A 253 -17.63 -21.52 -16.40
N GLU A 254 -17.98 -22.35 -17.37
CA GLU A 254 -17.68 -23.79 -17.36
C GLU A 254 -16.16 -24.04 -17.35
N LYS A 255 -15.40 -23.29 -18.16
CA LYS A 255 -13.93 -23.34 -18.20
C LYS A 255 -13.29 -23.00 -16.85
N LEU A 256 -13.84 -22.01 -16.16
CA LEU A 256 -13.36 -21.55 -14.86
C LEU A 256 -13.93 -22.34 -13.69
N ARG A 257 -14.80 -23.32 -13.94
CA ARG A 257 -15.52 -24.10 -12.89
C ARG A 257 -16.30 -23.20 -11.92
N LEU A 258 -16.86 -22.11 -12.45
CA LEU A 258 -17.69 -21.18 -11.71
C LEU A 258 -19.16 -21.36 -12.08
N VAL A 259 -20.03 -21.13 -11.11
CA VAL A 259 -21.48 -21.06 -11.28
C VAL A 259 -21.91 -19.64 -10.93
N LEU A 260 -22.25 -18.87 -11.95
CA LEU A 260 -22.78 -17.52 -11.79
C LEU A 260 -24.29 -17.62 -11.73
N THR A 261 -24.86 -17.52 -10.53
CA THR A 261 -26.30 -17.69 -10.36
C THR A 261 -27.06 -16.50 -10.94
N PRO A 262 -28.31 -16.69 -11.41
CA PRO A 262 -29.22 -15.59 -11.66
C PRO A 262 -29.51 -14.80 -10.36
N GLY A 263 -30.10 -13.62 -10.51
CA GLY A 263 -30.51 -12.79 -9.37
C GLY A 263 -29.47 -11.81 -8.83
N ILE A 264 -29.89 -11.06 -7.82
CA ILE A 264 -29.20 -9.89 -7.27
C ILE A 264 -29.09 -10.03 -5.75
N VAL A 265 -27.95 -9.69 -5.18
CA VAL A 265 -27.77 -9.65 -3.74
C VAL A 265 -28.53 -8.47 -3.15
N ILE A 266 -29.41 -8.78 -2.19
CA ILE A 266 -30.14 -7.84 -1.36
C ILE A 266 -29.49 -7.80 0.02
N ASP A 267 -29.06 -6.60 0.42
CA ASP A 267 -28.42 -6.32 1.71
C ASP A 267 -29.24 -5.28 2.50
N PRO A 268 -30.08 -5.71 3.45
CA PRO A 268 -30.85 -4.79 4.30
C PRO A 268 -29.98 -3.85 5.15
N GLN A 269 -28.70 -4.16 5.39
CA GLN A 269 -27.81 -3.26 6.15
C GLN A 269 -27.51 -1.97 5.38
N ALA A 270 -27.62 -1.99 4.05
CA ALA A 270 -27.40 -0.81 3.21
C ALA A 270 -28.36 0.35 3.57
N GLU A 271 -29.59 0.05 4.02
CA GLU A 271 -30.55 1.07 4.46
C GLU A 271 -30.05 1.89 5.65
N GLN A 272 -29.29 1.26 6.56
CA GLN A 272 -28.71 1.97 7.71
C GLN A 272 -27.69 3.02 7.28
N LEU A 273 -27.04 2.81 6.12
CA LEU A 273 -26.12 3.74 5.48
C LEU A 273 -26.83 4.68 4.48
N LYS A 274 -28.16 4.63 4.42
CA LYS A 274 -28.99 5.37 3.44
C LYS A 274 -28.65 5.03 1.99
N ALA A 275 -28.18 3.80 1.75
CA ALA A 275 -27.94 3.25 0.43
C ALA A 275 -29.09 2.30 0.04
N PRO A 276 -29.33 2.08 -1.28
CA PRO A 276 -30.30 1.09 -1.73
C PRO A 276 -29.95 -0.32 -1.23
N ILE A 277 -30.96 -1.15 -0.94
CA ILE A 277 -30.75 -2.55 -0.53
C ILE A 277 -30.05 -3.41 -1.60
N THR A 278 -30.02 -2.96 -2.86
CA THR A 278 -29.26 -3.63 -3.94
C THR A 278 -27.75 -3.32 -3.89
N PHE A 279 -27.28 -2.56 -2.90
CA PHE A 279 -25.87 -2.26 -2.69
C PHE A 279 -25.32 -3.20 -1.64
N ALA A 280 -24.75 -4.31 -2.09
CA ALA A 280 -24.17 -5.30 -1.19
C ALA A 280 -22.86 -4.78 -0.59
N LEU A 281 -22.77 -4.80 0.74
CA LEU A 281 -21.61 -4.28 1.46
C LEU A 281 -20.61 -5.41 1.74
N GLY A 282 -19.34 -5.19 1.39
CA GLY A 282 -18.24 -6.11 1.70
C GLY A 282 -18.08 -6.27 3.21
N ALA A 283 -18.30 -7.49 3.69
CA ALA A 283 -18.33 -7.80 5.11
C ALA A 283 -17.17 -8.72 5.52
N ILE A 284 -16.84 -9.70 4.68
CA ILE A 284 -15.78 -10.67 4.93
C ILE A 284 -14.82 -10.64 3.75
N TYR A 285 -13.54 -10.45 4.04
CA TYR A 285 -12.49 -10.47 3.05
C TYR A 285 -11.66 -11.73 3.23
N GLY A 286 -11.47 -12.50 2.16
CA GLY A 286 -10.68 -13.72 2.19
C GLY A 286 -9.20 -13.44 2.47
N GLN A 287 -8.46 -14.44 2.94
CA GLN A 287 -7.00 -14.33 3.10
C GLN A 287 -6.32 -14.47 1.74
N HIS A 288 -5.99 -13.34 1.13
CA HIS A 288 -5.38 -13.28 -0.20
C HIS A 288 -4.56 -11.98 -0.34
N GLU A 289 -3.52 -11.95 -1.18
CA GLU A 289 -2.71 -10.74 -1.38
C GLU A 289 -3.60 -9.51 -1.67
N ILE A 290 -4.51 -9.62 -2.65
CA ILE A 290 -5.44 -8.54 -3.05
C ILE A 290 -6.15 -7.87 -1.85
N THR A 291 -6.56 -8.65 -0.86
CA THR A 291 -7.39 -8.23 0.27
C THR A 291 -6.58 -7.99 1.55
N GLN A 292 -5.26 -8.19 1.54
CA GLN A 292 -4.42 -7.89 2.69
C GLN A 292 -4.50 -6.41 3.06
N GLY A 293 -4.80 -6.12 4.33
CA GLY A 293 -4.86 -4.75 4.85
C GLY A 293 -6.13 -3.97 4.50
N PHE A 294 -7.17 -4.62 3.98
CA PHE A 294 -8.49 -4.01 3.82
C PHE A 294 -9.10 -3.70 5.20
N ASN A 295 -9.12 -2.41 5.54
CA ASN A 295 -9.72 -1.90 6.78
C ASN A 295 -11.06 -1.18 6.56
N TYR A 296 -11.54 -1.13 5.32
CA TYR A 296 -12.71 -0.35 4.92
C TYR A 296 -13.66 -1.19 4.06
N ILE A 297 -14.94 -0.79 4.03
CA ILE A 297 -16.02 -1.49 3.31
C ILE A 297 -15.92 -1.18 1.81
N THR A 298 -15.97 -2.20 0.97
CA THR A 298 -16.24 -2.10 -0.47
C THR A 298 -17.75 -2.23 -0.72
N VAL A 299 -18.25 -1.60 -1.78
CA VAL A 299 -19.69 -1.56 -2.09
C VAL A 299 -19.90 -2.12 -3.50
N PHE A 300 -20.75 -3.14 -3.63
CA PHE A 300 -21.07 -3.79 -4.90
C PHE A 300 -22.54 -3.58 -5.25
N PRO A 301 -22.88 -2.54 -6.04
CA PRO A 301 -24.23 -2.39 -6.56
C PRO A 301 -24.58 -3.55 -7.48
N PHE A 302 -25.82 -4.03 -7.40
CA PHE A 302 -26.34 -5.02 -8.35
C PHE A 302 -25.48 -6.29 -8.41
N ALA A 303 -24.97 -6.70 -7.24
CA ALA A 303 -24.04 -7.80 -7.16
C ALA A 303 -24.75 -9.13 -7.44
N ARG A 304 -24.06 -10.05 -8.10
CA ARG A 304 -24.48 -11.43 -8.32
C ARG A 304 -23.60 -12.37 -7.51
N GLN A 305 -24.18 -13.49 -7.09
CA GLN A 305 -23.41 -14.55 -6.43
C GLN A 305 -22.48 -15.27 -7.42
N ILE A 306 -21.28 -15.55 -6.95
CA ILE A 306 -20.33 -16.46 -7.59
C ILE A 306 -20.21 -17.70 -6.72
N ALA A 307 -20.80 -18.80 -7.16
CA ALA A 307 -20.60 -20.11 -6.57
C ALA A 307 -19.47 -20.85 -7.30
N PHE A 308 -18.77 -21.71 -6.57
CA PHE A 308 -17.70 -22.54 -7.13
C PHE A 308 -17.60 -23.83 -6.34
N SER A 309 -16.92 -24.82 -6.91
CA SER A 309 -16.60 -26.07 -6.24
C SER A 309 -15.10 -26.34 -6.34
N GLU A 310 -14.54 -26.91 -5.29
CA GLU A 310 -13.15 -27.35 -5.30
C GLU A 310 -12.91 -28.32 -6.46
N ASN A 311 -11.80 -28.11 -7.16
CA ASN A 311 -11.39 -28.92 -8.28
C ASN A 311 -9.86 -28.92 -8.40
N ASN A 312 -9.33 -29.82 -9.22
CA ASN A 312 -7.88 -29.98 -9.38
C ASN A 312 -7.27 -29.02 -10.41
N GLU A 313 -8.10 -28.31 -11.17
CA GLU A 313 -7.66 -27.45 -12.27
C GLU A 313 -7.37 -26.03 -11.80
N TRP A 314 -8.22 -25.51 -10.91
CA TRP A 314 -8.16 -24.16 -10.37
C TRP A 314 -8.10 -24.18 -8.85
N ARG A 315 -7.15 -23.44 -8.30
CA ARG A 315 -7.20 -23.03 -6.90
C ARG A 315 -8.02 -21.74 -6.82
N THR A 316 -9.24 -21.86 -6.29
CA THR A 316 -10.18 -20.74 -6.14
C THR A 316 -10.21 -20.26 -4.69
N ILE A 317 -10.08 -18.94 -4.50
CA ILE A 317 -10.14 -18.28 -3.18
C ILE A 317 -11.23 -17.22 -3.25
N PRO A 318 -12.24 -17.25 -2.35
CA PRO A 318 -13.20 -16.15 -2.24
C PRO A 318 -12.47 -14.91 -1.73
N LEU A 319 -12.62 -13.80 -2.43
CA LEU A 319 -12.01 -12.52 -2.07
C LEU A 319 -12.95 -11.70 -1.19
N VAL A 320 -14.24 -11.65 -1.54
CA VAL A 320 -15.22 -10.82 -0.84
C VAL A 320 -16.54 -11.55 -0.71
N ASP A 321 -16.99 -11.71 0.53
CA ASP A 321 -18.36 -12.05 0.85
C ASP A 321 -19.10 -10.81 1.38
N VAL A 322 -20.33 -10.66 0.91
CA VAL A 322 -21.21 -9.54 1.22
C VAL A 322 -22.48 -10.03 1.93
N ALA A 323 -23.28 -9.08 2.41
CA ALA A 323 -24.65 -9.31 2.86
C ALA A 323 -24.80 -10.51 3.83
N PRO A 324 -24.10 -10.54 4.98
CA PRO A 324 -24.15 -11.66 5.92
C PRO A 324 -25.55 -11.94 6.48
N ASN A 325 -26.44 -10.95 6.47
CA ASN A 325 -27.86 -11.07 6.85
C ASN A 325 -28.79 -10.78 5.65
N GLY A 326 -28.27 -10.87 4.43
CA GLY A 326 -29.01 -10.66 3.19
C GLY A 326 -29.27 -11.97 2.46
N TRP A 327 -29.69 -11.85 1.20
CA TRP A 327 -29.98 -12.99 0.33
C TRP A 327 -29.77 -12.64 -1.14
N VAL A 328 -29.75 -13.66 -2.00
CA VAL A 328 -29.84 -13.49 -3.46
C VAL A 328 -31.32 -13.54 -3.85
N GLU A 329 -31.84 -12.43 -4.35
CA GLU A 329 -33.19 -12.30 -4.89
C GLU A 329 -33.18 -12.69 -6.36
N SER A 330 -33.88 -13.77 -6.70
CA SER A 330 -33.97 -14.27 -8.08
C SER A 330 -35.26 -13.84 -8.80
N ALA A 331 -36.24 -13.30 -8.07
CA ALA A 331 -37.49 -12.83 -8.65
C ALA A 331 -37.38 -11.37 -9.16
N SER A 332 -38.44 -10.88 -9.80
CA SER A 332 -38.51 -9.50 -10.29
C SER A 332 -38.49 -8.51 -9.13
N LEU A 333 -37.59 -7.52 -9.18
CA LEU A 333 -37.48 -6.42 -8.21
C LEU A 333 -38.70 -5.47 -8.18
N GLU A 334 -39.72 -5.69 -9.01
CA GLU A 334 -40.93 -4.86 -9.06
C GLU A 334 -41.89 -5.12 -7.89
N ASP A 335 -41.79 -6.29 -7.24
CA ASP A 335 -42.57 -6.66 -6.05
C ASP A 335 -41.85 -6.26 -4.74
N ALA A 336 -42.56 -6.36 -3.61
CA ALA A 336 -41.98 -6.09 -2.30
C ALA A 336 -40.91 -7.14 -1.98
N VAL A 337 -39.65 -6.79 -2.20
CA VAL A 337 -38.45 -7.61 -1.95
C VAL A 337 -38.49 -8.19 -0.54
N ARG A 338 -38.67 -9.50 -0.44
CA ARG A 338 -38.79 -10.27 0.82
C ARG A 338 -38.16 -11.63 0.61
N PHE A 339 -37.33 -12.03 1.56
CA PHE A 339 -36.69 -13.33 1.55
C PHE A 339 -37.71 -14.48 1.49
N ASP A 340 -37.57 -15.32 0.47
CA ASP A 340 -38.27 -16.59 0.32
C ASP A 340 -37.29 -17.77 0.55
N PRO A 341 -37.45 -18.57 1.63
CA PRO A 341 -36.56 -19.68 1.91
C PRO A 341 -36.62 -20.84 0.89
N GLU A 342 -37.64 -20.90 0.02
CA GLU A 342 -37.75 -21.93 -1.02
C GLU A 342 -37.03 -21.55 -2.32
N GLU A 343 -36.87 -20.27 -2.61
CA GLU A 343 -36.28 -19.76 -3.86
C GLU A 343 -34.93 -19.04 -3.65
N ASP A 344 -34.74 -18.36 -2.51
CA ASP A 344 -33.60 -17.47 -2.29
C ASP A 344 -32.42 -18.15 -1.58
N VAL A 345 -31.22 -17.67 -1.91
CA VAL A 345 -29.98 -18.10 -1.24
C VAL A 345 -29.65 -17.13 -0.13
N SER A 346 -29.68 -17.58 1.12
CA SER A 346 -29.30 -16.76 2.28
C SER A 346 -27.78 -16.54 2.34
N GLY A 347 -27.36 -15.36 2.82
CA GLY A 347 -25.96 -14.97 2.97
C GLY A 347 -25.19 -15.72 4.06
N PRO A 348 -23.87 -15.47 4.17
CA PRO A 348 -23.07 -14.53 3.38
C PRO A 348 -22.90 -14.98 1.92
N ILE A 349 -22.83 -14.02 0.99
CA ILE A 349 -22.79 -14.28 -0.45
C ILE A 349 -21.43 -13.90 -1.02
N THR A 350 -20.73 -14.84 -1.64
CA THR A 350 -19.47 -14.57 -2.35
C THR A 350 -19.75 -13.81 -3.65
N VAL A 351 -19.11 -12.65 -3.83
CA VAL A 351 -19.27 -11.79 -5.03
C VAL A 351 -17.95 -11.53 -5.75
N ALA A 352 -16.82 -11.93 -5.18
CA ALA A 352 -15.53 -11.82 -5.84
C ALA A 352 -14.67 -13.05 -5.53
N VAL A 353 -14.03 -13.60 -6.55
CA VAL A 353 -13.14 -14.77 -6.42
C VAL A 353 -11.85 -14.55 -7.20
N ALA A 354 -10.74 -15.07 -6.66
CA ALA A 354 -9.48 -15.22 -7.37
C ALA A 354 -9.28 -16.68 -7.74
N LEU A 355 -8.85 -16.95 -8.97
CA LEU A 355 -8.47 -18.27 -9.44
C LEU A 355 -7.01 -18.25 -9.87
N THR A 356 -6.29 -19.31 -9.51
CA THR A 356 -4.92 -19.54 -9.93
C THR A 356 -4.74 -20.96 -10.45
N ARG A 357 -3.90 -21.12 -11.47
CA ARG A 357 -3.40 -22.43 -11.90
C ARG A 357 -1.99 -22.31 -12.47
N GLN A 358 -1.23 -23.39 -12.42
CA GLN A 358 0.10 -23.45 -13.00
C GLN A 358 -0.01 -23.97 -14.43
N ILE A 359 0.46 -23.18 -15.40
CA ILE A 359 0.62 -23.60 -16.80
C ILE A 359 2.09 -23.50 -17.13
N GLU A 360 2.69 -24.62 -17.51
CA GLU A 360 4.13 -24.73 -17.73
C GLU A 360 4.94 -24.23 -16.52
N ASN A 361 5.63 -23.10 -16.64
CA ASN A 361 6.43 -22.46 -15.59
C ASN A 361 5.86 -21.09 -15.15
N ARG A 362 4.60 -20.80 -15.48
CA ARG A 362 3.93 -19.56 -15.09
C ARG A 362 2.65 -19.82 -14.33
N GLU A 363 2.38 -18.98 -13.35
CA GLU A 363 1.10 -18.94 -12.68
C GLU A 363 0.13 -18.06 -13.47
N GLN A 364 -0.98 -18.64 -13.92
CA GLN A 364 -2.09 -17.92 -14.50
C GLN A 364 -3.00 -17.39 -13.39
N ARG A 365 -3.46 -16.15 -13.54
CA ARG A 365 -4.25 -15.44 -12.55
C ARG A 365 -5.54 -14.89 -13.15
N ILE A 366 -6.65 -15.16 -12.50
CA ILE A 366 -7.97 -14.69 -12.93
C ILE A 366 -8.70 -14.14 -11.72
N VAL A 367 -9.36 -12.99 -11.89
CA VAL A 367 -10.30 -12.45 -10.91
C VAL A 367 -11.65 -12.29 -11.57
N VAL A 368 -12.68 -12.82 -10.92
CA VAL A 368 -14.07 -12.64 -11.33
C VAL A 368 -14.80 -11.87 -10.24
N VAL A 369 -15.46 -10.78 -10.62
CA VAL A 369 -16.26 -9.96 -9.71
C VAL A 369 -17.68 -9.86 -10.24
N GLY A 370 -18.63 -10.26 -9.41
CA GLY A 370 -20.06 -10.34 -9.66
C GLY A 370 -20.75 -8.97 -9.68
N SER A 371 -20.05 -7.92 -10.07
CA SER A 371 -20.62 -6.60 -10.34
C SER A 371 -19.58 -5.85 -11.16
N GLY A 372 -19.93 -5.34 -12.34
CA GLY A 372 -19.11 -4.34 -13.03
C GLY A 372 -19.39 -2.93 -12.55
N HIS A 373 -20.50 -2.73 -11.84
CA HIS A 373 -20.88 -1.43 -11.31
C HIS A 373 -19.91 -0.90 -10.25
N PHE A 374 -19.27 -1.73 -9.43
CA PHE A 374 -18.41 -1.22 -8.34
C PHE A 374 -17.23 -0.35 -8.82
N LEU A 375 -16.77 -0.54 -10.06
CA LEU A 375 -15.72 0.28 -10.70
C LEU A 375 -16.26 1.33 -11.67
N ALA A 376 -17.58 1.37 -11.89
CA ALA A 376 -18.18 2.37 -12.76
C ALA A 376 -18.00 3.77 -12.18
N ASN A 377 -17.93 4.79 -13.04
CA ASN A 377 -17.71 6.18 -12.65
C ASN A 377 -18.68 6.67 -11.57
N SER A 378 -19.93 6.21 -11.60
CA SER A 378 -20.95 6.55 -10.58
C SER A 378 -20.71 5.94 -9.19
N TYR A 379 -19.91 4.89 -9.08
CA TYR A 379 -19.75 4.10 -7.85
C TYR A 379 -18.30 3.89 -7.41
N LEU A 380 -17.31 4.24 -8.23
CA LEU A 380 -15.89 4.07 -7.92
C LEU A 380 -15.47 4.76 -6.62
N GLY A 381 -16.10 5.89 -6.30
CA GLY A 381 -15.85 6.66 -5.07
C GLY A 381 -16.52 6.09 -3.81
N ASN A 382 -17.29 5.01 -3.92
CA ASN A 382 -17.91 4.37 -2.76
C ASN A 382 -16.90 3.50 -2.02
N GLY A 383 -16.80 3.71 -0.71
CA GLY A 383 -15.93 2.90 0.15
C GLY A 383 -14.49 2.88 -0.37
N ASN A 384 -13.88 1.71 -0.38
CA ASN A 384 -12.54 1.48 -0.93
C ASN A 384 -12.55 0.69 -2.26
N ASN A 385 -13.57 0.91 -3.10
CA ASN A 385 -13.69 0.24 -4.40
C ASN A 385 -12.50 0.48 -5.32
N LEU A 386 -12.01 1.73 -5.39
CA LEU A 386 -10.83 2.07 -6.17
C LEU A 386 -9.60 1.27 -5.72
N ASP A 387 -9.31 1.25 -4.42
CA ASP A 387 -8.16 0.52 -3.88
C ASP A 387 -8.27 -0.98 -4.18
N PHE A 388 -9.48 -1.54 -4.07
CA PHE A 388 -9.73 -2.95 -4.37
C PHE A 388 -9.46 -3.26 -5.84
N GLY A 389 -9.98 -2.43 -6.75
CA GLY A 389 -9.71 -2.54 -8.18
C GLY A 389 -8.22 -2.42 -8.53
N ILE A 390 -7.50 -1.48 -7.90
CA ILE A 390 -6.05 -1.32 -8.12
C ILE A 390 -5.27 -2.53 -7.59
N ASN A 391 -5.63 -3.09 -6.44
CA ASN A 391 -5.00 -4.28 -5.89
C ASN A 391 -5.22 -5.51 -6.78
N VAL A 392 -6.44 -5.70 -7.29
CA VAL A 392 -6.77 -6.74 -8.27
C VAL A 392 -5.85 -6.63 -9.49
N MET A 393 -5.72 -5.43 -10.06
CA MET A 393 -4.91 -5.23 -11.27
C MET A 393 -3.41 -5.43 -11.03
N ASN A 394 -2.88 -5.00 -9.88
CA ASN A 394 -1.48 -5.28 -9.51
C ASN A 394 -1.21 -6.77 -9.33
N TRP A 395 -2.14 -7.50 -8.70
CA TRP A 395 -2.00 -8.95 -8.51
C TRP A 395 -2.07 -9.71 -9.84
N LEU A 396 -3.01 -9.34 -10.73
CA LEU A 396 -3.12 -9.90 -12.08
C LEU A 396 -1.88 -9.62 -12.93
N ALA A 397 -1.21 -8.49 -12.72
CA ALA A 397 0.03 -8.15 -13.42
C ALA A 397 1.27 -8.94 -12.95
N GLY A 398 1.13 -9.83 -11.95
CA GLY A 398 2.26 -10.61 -11.42
C GLY A 398 3.08 -9.86 -10.37
N ASP A 399 2.62 -8.71 -9.89
CA ASP A 399 3.45 -7.80 -9.11
C ASP A 399 3.25 -7.97 -7.57
N GLU A 400 3.46 -9.19 -7.07
CA GLU A 400 3.24 -9.55 -5.65
C GLU A 400 4.12 -8.77 -4.66
N GLU A 401 5.32 -8.35 -5.09
CA GLU A 401 6.24 -7.55 -4.27
C GLU A 401 5.63 -6.21 -3.81
N LEU A 402 4.55 -5.73 -4.46
CA LEU A 402 3.83 -4.52 -4.01
C LEU A 402 2.80 -4.75 -2.92
N VAL A 403 2.39 -6.00 -2.73
CA VAL A 403 1.26 -6.32 -1.85
C VAL A 403 1.71 -6.58 -0.42
N SER A 404 2.98 -6.93 -0.20
CA SER A 404 3.47 -7.44 1.10
C SER A 404 4.13 -6.41 2.04
N ILE A 405 4.05 -5.10 1.80
CA ILE A 405 4.69 -4.14 2.71
C ILE A 405 3.78 -3.84 3.89
N GLN A 406 3.96 -4.62 4.97
CA GLN A 406 3.28 -4.40 6.23
C GLN A 406 3.78 -3.12 6.91
N PRO A 407 2.90 -2.18 7.29
CA PRO A 407 3.30 -1.07 8.14
C PRO A 407 3.74 -1.61 9.50
N ARG A 408 4.98 -1.30 9.90
CA ARG A 408 5.39 -1.50 11.29
C ARG A 408 4.59 -0.54 12.15
N ALA A 409 3.69 -1.05 12.98
CA ALA A 409 2.87 -0.24 13.86
C ALA A 409 3.75 0.69 14.72
N THR A 410 3.41 1.97 14.78
CA THR A 410 4.02 2.88 15.75
C THR A 410 3.42 2.60 17.13
N LEU A 411 3.97 1.62 17.85
CA LEU A 411 3.46 1.20 19.17
C LEU A 411 3.53 2.30 20.26
N ASP A 412 4.11 3.45 19.95
CA ASP A 412 4.43 4.47 20.93
C ASP A 412 4.34 5.85 20.27
N ASN A 413 3.12 6.33 20.06
CA ASN A 413 2.84 7.70 19.63
C ASN A 413 2.20 8.54 20.76
N GLN A 414 1.93 7.93 21.91
CA GLN A 414 1.29 8.57 23.06
C GLN A 414 1.88 8.04 24.37
N LEU A 415 2.60 8.90 25.09
CA LEU A 415 3.00 8.65 26.47
C LEU A 415 1.78 8.78 27.39
N ARG A 416 1.11 7.66 27.68
CA ARG A 416 0.01 7.61 28.66
C ARG A 416 0.58 7.23 30.04
N PHE A 417 0.85 8.23 30.85
CA PHE A 417 1.15 8.00 32.27
C PHE A 417 -0.15 7.71 33.04
N SER A 418 -0.12 6.78 33.99
CA SER A 418 -1.18 6.71 35.00
C SER A 418 -1.12 7.97 35.89
N GLU A 419 -2.25 8.35 36.47
CA GLU A 419 -2.29 9.49 37.42
C GLU A 419 -1.32 9.30 38.59
N THR A 420 -1.08 8.05 38.99
CA THR A 420 -0.13 7.68 40.06
C THR A 420 1.32 7.93 39.65
N THR A 421 1.72 7.55 38.44
CA THR A 421 3.07 7.81 37.92
C THR A 421 3.31 9.30 37.75
N LEU A 422 2.32 10.04 37.23
CA LEU A 422 2.43 11.48 37.04
C LEU A 422 2.53 12.22 38.38
N SER A 423 1.74 11.83 39.38
CA SER A 423 1.84 12.37 40.74
C SER A 423 3.20 12.08 41.38
N ALA A 424 3.74 10.88 41.21
CA ALA A 424 5.06 10.51 41.72
C ALA A 424 6.18 11.36 41.09
N ILE A 425 6.13 11.59 39.76
CA ILE A 425 7.07 12.46 39.05
C ILE A 425 6.98 13.89 39.60
N VAL A 426 5.78 14.44 39.75
CA VAL A 426 5.58 15.79 40.31
C VAL A 426 6.15 15.88 41.73
N ILE A 427 5.87 14.91 42.59
CA ILE A 427 6.38 14.92 43.97
C ILE A 427 7.91 14.86 44.00
N LEU A 428 8.50 13.99 43.18
CA LEU A 428 9.94 13.80 43.11
C LEU A 428 10.67 15.07 42.64
N PHE A 429 10.21 15.67 41.54
CA PHE A 429 10.90 16.81 40.93
C PHE A 429 10.56 18.15 41.57
N LEU A 430 9.33 18.34 42.08
CA LEU A 430 8.90 19.62 42.64
C LEU A 430 9.25 19.75 44.14
N PHE A 431 9.22 18.65 44.90
CA PHE A 431 9.42 18.70 46.35
C PHE A 431 10.69 17.97 46.80
N ILE A 432 10.90 16.71 46.39
CA ILE A 432 12.00 15.89 46.91
C ILE A 432 13.35 16.42 46.43
N MET A 433 13.52 16.66 45.13
CA MET A 433 14.78 17.17 44.56
C MET A 433 15.17 18.54 45.14
N PRO A 434 14.31 19.58 45.11
CA PRO A 434 14.63 20.87 45.73
C PRO A 434 14.86 20.76 47.24
N GLY A 435 14.10 19.90 47.92
CA GLY A 435 14.30 19.60 49.33
C GLY A 435 15.69 19.03 49.63
N LEU A 436 16.14 18.06 48.82
CA LEU A 436 17.50 17.49 48.91
C LEU A 436 18.58 18.55 48.66
N PHE A 437 18.40 19.44 47.67
CA PHE A 437 19.34 20.53 47.42
C PHE A 437 19.40 21.50 48.59
N LEU A 438 18.26 21.95 49.13
CA LEU A 438 18.21 22.82 50.32
C LEU A 438 18.85 22.16 51.53
N LEU A 439 18.54 20.89 51.78
CA LEU A 439 19.07 20.15 52.93
C LEU A 439 20.57 19.95 52.81
N SER A 440 21.08 19.65 51.60
CA SER A 440 22.52 19.60 51.32
C SER A 440 23.20 20.96 51.57
N GLY A 441 22.60 22.06 51.12
CA GLY A 441 23.09 23.41 51.36
C GLY A 441 23.16 23.77 52.85
N VAL A 442 22.09 23.45 53.61
CA VAL A 442 22.03 23.68 55.06
C VAL A 442 23.06 22.84 55.81
N LEU A 443 23.23 21.56 55.42
CA LEU A 443 24.24 20.67 56.02
C LEU A 443 25.66 21.18 55.77
N ILE A 444 25.97 21.61 54.54
CA ILE A 444 27.26 22.19 54.18
C ILE A 444 27.51 23.49 54.96
N TRP A 445 26.51 24.37 55.05
CA TRP A 445 26.58 25.62 55.82
C TRP A 445 26.84 25.36 57.31
N ARG A 446 26.11 24.43 57.93
CA ARG A 446 26.31 24.04 59.34
C ARG A 446 27.69 23.42 59.58
N ARG A 447 28.18 22.57 58.67
CA ARG A 447 29.53 21.99 58.77
C ARG A 447 30.62 23.06 58.66
N ARG A 448 30.45 24.08 57.79
CA ARG A 448 31.38 25.22 57.69
C ARG A 448 31.37 26.08 58.95
N LYS A 449 30.19 26.33 59.55
CA LYS A 449 30.07 27.15 60.77
C LYS A 449 30.66 26.49 62.03
N ARG A 450 30.78 25.15 62.05
CA ARG A 450 31.45 24.40 63.14
C ARG A 450 32.96 24.24 62.97
N ARG A 451 33.52 24.64 61.82
CA ARG A 451 34.98 24.63 61.54
C ARG A 451 35.63 26.01 61.65
N LYS A 452 34.83 27.06 61.80
CA LYS A 452 35.24 28.35 62.37
C LYS A 452 34.86 28.34 63.83
#